data_AF-A0A1Y6ELC6-F1
#
_entry.id   AF-A0A1Y6ELC6-F1
#
_cell.length_a   1.000
_cell.length_b   1.000
_cell.length_c   1.000
_cell.angle_alpha   90.00
_cell.angle_beta   90.00
_cell.angle_gamma   90.00
#
_symmetry.space_group_name_H-M   'P 1'
#
loop_
_entity.id
_entity.type
_entity.pdbx_description
1 polymer ?
#
loop_
_entity_poly.entity_id
_entity_poly.type
_entity_poly.pdbx_seq_one_letter_code
_entity_poly.pdbx_strand_id
1 'polypeptide(L)'
;MPHISDSADAPVEGARGPGRLTALRDLFLVVATLVLVKQSLLPITQLYAGPASTFSAMIVATVLLRRRGMGWRDMGLRWPESWPKTLGLTLLTMAFFVVLTQLMVPLADYFFEDVGTSDRFSHVEGNLVAYVVIMLLVWTHGSFFEELLFRAFIINHTSGALGGGLRADIAALLLSSAFFGYRHAYYQGWHGALVTGAGGFAFGVFYLWFGRRNILPLILAHGVFNTLGQTFRFLGIEE
;
A
#
# COMPACT_ATOMS: atom_id res chain seq x y z
N MET A 1 -46.52 35.12 24.94
CA MET A 1 -45.58 34.54 23.97
C MET A 1 -44.37 35.46 23.85
N PRO A 2 -43.19 35.07 24.35
CA PRO A 2 -41.96 35.76 24.05
C PRO A 2 -41.10 34.97 23.04
N HIS A 3 -40.69 35.73 22.03
CA HIS A 3 -39.65 35.53 21.02
C HIS A 3 -38.67 34.34 21.19
N ILE A 4 -38.68 33.49 20.15
CA ILE A 4 -37.59 32.59 19.78
C ILE A 4 -36.48 33.48 19.19
N SER A 5 -35.32 33.53 19.85
CA SER A 5 -34.10 34.08 19.25
C SER A 5 -33.39 32.97 18.48
N ASP A 6 -33.54 33.03 17.16
CA ASP A 6 -32.64 32.38 16.21
C ASP A 6 -31.26 33.07 16.21
N SER A 7 -30.25 32.30 15.78
CA SER A 7 -28.83 32.62 15.57
C SER A 7 -27.91 32.35 16.78
N ALA A 8 -26.85 31.54 16.68
CA ALA A 8 -26.08 31.16 15.51
C ALA A 8 -25.62 29.70 15.61
N ASP A 9 -25.87 28.94 14.55
CA ASP A 9 -25.12 27.72 14.24
C ASP A 9 -23.64 28.08 14.13
N ALA A 10 -22.88 27.76 15.16
CA ALA A 10 -21.44 27.68 15.05
C ALA A 10 -21.13 26.64 13.96
N PRO A 11 -20.28 26.95 12.96
CA PRO A 11 -19.88 25.96 11.99
C PRO A 11 -19.21 24.83 12.75
N VAL A 12 -19.79 23.62 12.69
CA VAL A 12 -19.16 22.39 13.14
C VAL A 12 -17.78 22.38 12.48
N GLU A 13 -16.72 22.56 13.30
CA GLU A 13 -15.34 22.44 12.84
C GLU A 13 -15.18 21.01 12.31
N GLY A 14 -15.38 20.84 11.01
CA GLY A 14 -15.01 19.63 10.30
C GLY A 14 -13.54 19.38 10.62
N ALA A 15 -13.26 18.20 11.17
CA ALA A 15 -11.96 17.77 11.65
C ALA A 15 -10.86 18.30 10.74
N ARG A 16 -10.20 19.40 11.15
CA ARG A 16 -9.09 19.97 10.38
C ARG A 16 -7.99 18.91 10.43
N GLY A 17 -7.74 18.27 9.29
CA GLY A 17 -6.61 17.37 9.14
C GLY A 17 -5.32 18.05 9.59
N PRO A 18 -4.27 17.28 9.94
CA PRO A 18 -3.02 17.85 10.39
C PRO A 18 -2.55 18.94 9.42
N GLY A 19 -2.14 20.11 9.94
CA GLY A 19 -1.70 21.21 9.10
C GLY A 19 -0.64 20.77 8.09
N ARG A 20 -0.61 21.39 6.89
CA ARG A 20 0.19 20.93 5.74
C ARG A 20 1.64 20.56 6.08
N LEU A 21 2.31 21.37 6.91
CA LEU A 21 3.68 21.12 7.36
C LEU A 21 3.81 19.85 8.21
N THR A 22 2.82 19.57 9.08
CA THR A 22 2.78 18.34 9.87
C THR A 22 2.60 17.12 8.97
N ALA A 23 1.66 17.19 8.01
CA ALA A 23 1.44 16.10 7.06
C ALA A 23 2.72 15.80 6.24
N LEU A 24 3.39 16.85 5.76
CA LEU A 24 4.65 16.73 5.03
C LEU A 24 5.78 16.14 5.89
N ARG A 25 5.92 16.59 7.14
CA ARG A 25 6.93 16.08 8.07
C ARG A 25 6.70 14.61 8.39
N ASP A 26 5.48 14.23 8.72
CA ASP A 26 5.14 12.85 9.08
C ASP A 26 5.31 11.91 7.86
N LEU A 27 4.95 12.38 6.66
CA LEU A 27 5.26 11.72 5.39
C LEU A 27 6.77 11.52 5.21
N PHE A 28 7.56 12.59 5.37
CA PHE A 28 9.02 12.54 5.22
C PHE A 28 9.64 11.51 6.16
N LEU A 29 9.26 11.50 7.44
CA LEU A 29 9.80 10.55 8.43
C LEU A 29 9.50 9.09 8.06
N VAL A 30 8.28 8.80 7.61
CA VAL A 30 7.89 7.44 7.20
C VAL A 30 8.60 7.03 5.91
N VAL A 31 8.65 7.89 4.90
CA VAL A 31 9.35 7.61 3.64
C VAL A 31 10.86 7.46 3.88
N ALA A 32 11.47 8.30 4.70
CA ALA A 32 12.87 8.19 5.08
C ALA A 32 13.15 6.86 5.80
N THR A 33 12.28 6.44 6.72
CA THR A 33 12.40 5.14 7.39
C THR A 33 12.32 3.99 6.38
N LEU A 34 11.35 4.04 5.46
CA LEU A 34 11.19 3.04 4.42
C LEU A 34 12.43 2.92 3.54
N VAL A 35 13.03 4.05 3.14
CA VAL A 35 14.21 4.07 2.29
C VAL A 35 15.46 3.66 3.06
N LEU A 36 15.78 4.33 4.17
CA LEU A 36 17.03 4.14 4.89
C LEU A 36 17.21 2.72 5.43
N VAL A 37 16.18 2.15 6.05
CA VAL A 37 16.23 0.78 6.58
C VAL A 37 16.38 -0.25 5.46
N LYS A 38 15.71 -0.02 4.33
CA LYS A 38 15.86 -0.92 3.18
C LYS A 38 17.28 -0.84 2.64
N GLN A 39 17.79 0.36 2.37
CA GLN A 39 19.10 0.56 1.75
C GLN A 39 20.25 0.07 2.63
N SER A 40 20.14 0.17 3.95
CA SER A 40 21.16 -0.37 4.86
C SER A 40 21.21 -1.90 4.88
N LEU A 41 20.08 -2.58 4.59
CA LEU A 41 19.98 -4.03 4.64
C LEU A 41 20.16 -4.72 3.29
N LEU A 42 19.94 -4.04 2.16
CA LEU A 42 20.09 -4.63 0.82
C LEU A 42 21.46 -5.27 0.57
N PRO A 43 22.60 -4.72 1.03
CA PRO A 43 23.91 -5.38 0.90
C PRO A 43 24.05 -6.69 1.67
N ILE A 44 23.19 -6.91 2.67
CA ILE A 44 23.24 -8.06 3.59
C ILE A 44 22.17 -9.10 3.22
N THR A 45 20.95 -8.66 2.90
CA THR A 45 19.81 -9.54 2.63
C THR A 45 18.79 -8.90 1.70
N GLN A 46 18.60 -9.52 0.53
CA GLN A 46 17.55 -9.14 -0.42
C GLN A 46 16.16 -9.56 0.09
N LEU A 47 16.06 -10.68 0.79
CA LEU A 47 14.78 -11.21 1.27
C LEU A 47 14.17 -10.31 2.37
N TYR A 48 14.94 -9.99 3.41
CA TYR A 48 14.43 -9.33 4.61
C TYR A 48 14.51 -7.80 4.60
N ALA A 49 15.22 -7.17 3.66
CA ALA A 49 15.31 -5.72 3.57
C ALA A 49 13.92 -5.05 3.41
N GLY A 50 13.04 -5.62 2.59
CA GLY A 50 11.64 -5.17 2.43
C GLY A 50 10.82 -5.28 3.73
N PRO A 51 10.69 -6.49 4.32
CA PRO A 51 9.99 -6.71 5.58
C PRO A 51 10.47 -5.78 6.70
N ALA A 52 11.78 -5.71 6.95
CA ALA A 52 12.36 -4.88 8.01
C ALA A 52 12.07 -3.38 7.79
N SER A 53 12.14 -2.92 6.55
CA SER A 53 11.78 -1.56 6.14
C SER A 53 10.32 -1.24 6.45
N THR A 54 9.37 -2.07 6.00
CA THR A 54 7.95 -1.81 6.27
C THR A 54 7.58 -1.96 7.73
N PHE A 55 8.17 -2.91 8.46
CA PHE A 55 7.90 -3.07 9.89
C PHE A 55 8.37 -1.85 10.69
N SER A 56 9.58 -1.36 10.41
CA SER A 56 10.12 -0.15 11.03
C SER A 56 9.25 1.07 10.72
N ALA A 57 8.83 1.23 9.47
CA ALA A 57 7.94 2.31 9.09
C ALA A 57 6.53 2.19 9.69
N MET A 58 6.00 0.98 9.88
CA MET A 58 4.74 0.77 10.61
C MET A 58 4.84 1.24 12.06
N ILE A 59 5.97 0.98 12.73
CA ILE A 59 6.22 1.49 14.09
C ILE A 59 6.22 3.01 14.07
N VAL A 60 7.01 3.63 13.20
CA VAL A 60 7.12 5.10 13.10
C VAL A 60 5.76 5.72 12.77
N ALA A 61 5.06 5.23 11.74
CA ALA A 61 3.74 5.68 11.34
C ALA A 61 2.73 5.57 12.49
N THR A 62 2.71 4.43 13.19
CA THR A 62 1.81 4.23 14.34
C THR A 62 2.08 5.23 15.46
N VAL A 63 3.35 5.48 15.79
CA VAL A 63 3.74 6.46 16.81
C VAL A 63 3.32 7.86 16.40
N LEU A 64 3.53 8.25 15.13
CA LEU A 64 3.14 9.55 14.61
C LEU A 64 1.62 9.73 14.65
N LEU A 65 0.83 8.76 14.18
CA LEU A 65 -0.63 8.80 14.25
C LEU A 65 -1.11 8.98 15.69
N ARG A 66 -0.61 8.17 16.63
CA ARG A 66 -1.01 8.23 18.05
C ARG A 66 -0.67 9.57 18.70
N ARG A 67 0.49 10.16 18.39
CA ARG A 67 0.87 11.51 18.86
C ARG A 67 -0.08 12.60 18.37
N ARG A 68 -0.91 12.32 17.37
CA ARG A 68 -1.94 13.22 16.83
C ARG A 68 -3.36 12.84 17.25
N GLY A 69 -3.52 11.89 18.18
CA GLY A 69 -4.84 11.40 18.59
C GLY A 69 -5.54 10.57 17.52
N MET A 70 -4.81 10.13 16.48
CA MET A 70 -5.32 9.29 15.40
C MET A 70 -4.84 7.84 15.56
N GLY A 71 -5.51 6.92 14.88
CA GLY A 71 -5.10 5.53 14.71
C GLY A 71 -5.37 5.00 13.31
N TRP A 72 -4.98 3.75 13.07
CA TRP A 72 -5.20 3.10 11.76
C TRP A 72 -6.68 3.00 11.37
N ARG A 73 -7.60 3.02 12.33
CA ARG A 73 -9.05 3.06 12.11
C ARG A 73 -9.52 4.33 11.38
N ASP A 74 -8.80 5.45 11.57
CA ASP A 74 -9.06 6.72 10.88
C ASP A 74 -8.56 6.70 9.45
N MET A 75 -7.65 5.77 9.14
CA MET A 75 -7.12 5.52 7.79
C MET A 75 -7.84 4.36 7.07
N GLY A 76 -8.92 3.83 7.66
CA GLY A 76 -9.75 2.79 7.06
C GLY A 76 -9.48 1.36 7.54
N LEU A 77 -8.58 1.13 8.50
CA LEU A 77 -8.42 -0.20 9.12
C LEU A 77 -9.59 -0.49 10.06
N ARG A 78 -10.67 -1.01 9.48
CA ARG A 78 -11.92 -1.31 10.19
C ARG A 78 -12.39 -2.72 9.87
N TRP A 79 -13.12 -3.32 10.80
CA TRP A 79 -13.73 -4.62 10.58
C TRP A 79 -14.91 -4.50 9.61
N PRO A 80 -15.18 -5.51 8.77
CA PRO A 80 -16.22 -5.42 7.75
C PRO A 80 -17.59 -5.46 8.41
N GLU A 81 -18.47 -4.57 7.96
CA GLU A 81 -19.89 -4.60 8.33
C GLU A 81 -20.64 -5.74 7.61
N SER A 82 -20.13 -6.14 6.43
CA SER A 82 -20.68 -7.21 5.62
C SER A 82 -19.57 -7.96 4.91
N TRP A 83 -19.43 -9.25 5.22
CA TRP A 83 -18.46 -10.13 4.57
C TRP A 83 -18.74 -10.34 3.08
N PRO A 84 -19.98 -10.60 2.63
CA PRO A 84 -20.27 -10.72 1.19
C PRO A 84 -19.85 -9.48 0.39
N LYS A 85 -20.14 -8.28 0.91
CA LYS A 85 -19.70 -7.03 0.27
C LYS A 85 -18.18 -6.91 0.25
N THR A 86 -17.51 -7.25 1.35
CA THR A 86 -16.05 -7.21 1.46
C THR A 86 -15.40 -8.14 0.45
N LEU A 87 -15.87 -9.40 0.36
CA LEU A 87 -15.38 -10.37 -0.62
C LEU A 87 -15.67 -9.93 -2.06
N GLY A 88 -16.84 -9.36 -2.34
CA GLY A 88 -17.15 -8.80 -3.66
C GLY A 88 -16.20 -7.67 -4.06
N LEU A 89 -15.87 -6.76 -3.13
CA LEU A 89 -14.89 -5.70 -3.36
C LEU A 89 -13.46 -6.24 -3.49
N THR A 90 -13.10 -7.30 -2.76
CA THR A 90 -11.82 -8.00 -2.90
C THR A 90 -11.68 -8.55 -4.32
N LEU A 91 -12.69 -9.27 -4.81
CA LEU A 91 -12.67 -9.84 -6.16
C LEU A 91 -12.64 -8.76 -7.24
N LEU A 92 -13.41 -7.68 -7.07
CA LEU A 92 -13.38 -6.54 -7.99
C LEU A 92 -12.01 -5.88 -8.04
N THR A 93 -11.39 -5.66 -6.88
CA THR A 93 -10.03 -5.09 -6.77
C THR A 93 -9.03 -5.99 -7.49
N MET A 94 -9.09 -7.30 -7.24
CA MET A 94 -8.19 -8.28 -7.85
C MET A 94 -8.36 -8.35 -9.37
N ALA A 95 -9.59 -8.38 -9.87
CA ALA A 95 -9.87 -8.39 -11.31
C ALA A 95 -9.31 -7.13 -12.00
N PHE A 96 -9.56 -5.95 -11.44
CA PHE A 96 -9.04 -4.70 -11.99
C PHE A 96 -7.51 -4.62 -11.92
N PHE A 97 -6.91 -5.10 -10.83
CA PHE A 97 -5.46 -5.21 -10.70
C PHE A 97 -4.87 -6.11 -11.79
N VAL A 98 -5.43 -7.31 -12.02
CA VAL A 98 -4.96 -8.22 -13.07
C VAL A 98 -5.07 -7.56 -14.43
N VAL A 99 -6.23 -6.98 -14.77
CA VAL A 99 -6.40 -6.31 -16.06
C VAL A 99 -5.40 -5.18 -16.23
N LEU A 100 -5.24 -4.30 -15.23
CA LEU A 100 -4.35 -3.15 -15.35
C LEU A 100 -2.87 -3.57 -15.46
N THR A 101 -2.43 -4.53 -14.66
CA THR A 101 -1.05 -5.02 -14.72
C THR A 101 -0.74 -5.69 -16.06
N GLN A 102 -1.65 -6.53 -16.58
CA GLN A 102 -1.51 -7.15 -17.89
C GLN A 102 -1.49 -6.13 -19.04
N LEU A 103 -2.29 -5.06 -18.96
CA LEU A 103 -2.24 -3.97 -19.94
C LEU A 103 -0.91 -3.19 -19.93
N MET A 104 -0.19 -3.21 -18.80
CA MET A 104 1.10 -2.51 -18.67
C MET A 104 2.29 -3.36 -19.08
N VAL A 105 2.15 -4.68 -19.24
CA VAL A 105 3.23 -5.57 -19.70
C VAL A 105 3.76 -5.15 -21.09
N PRO A 106 2.93 -4.97 -22.14
CA PRO A 106 3.44 -4.55 -23.45
C PRO A 106 4.13 -3.18 -23.44
N LEU A 107 3.69 -2.29 -22.54
CA LEU A 107 4.33 -0.99 -22.35
C LEU A 107 5.69 -1.15 -21.66
N ALA A 108 5.79 -2.06 -20.67
CA ALA A 108 7.04 -2.38 -20.00
C ALA A 108 8.04 -3.02 -20.97
N ASP A 109 7.59 -3.99 -21.78
CA ASP A 109 8.40 -4.67 -22.81
C ASP A 109 8.98 -3.69 -23.84
N TYR A 110 8.26 -2.60 -24.13
CA TYR A 110 8.72 -1.58 -25.07
C TYR A 110 9.89 -0.75 -24.52
N PHE A 111 9.95 -0.53 -23.20
CA PHE A 111 10.94 0.37 -22.58
C PHE A 111 12.06 -0.35 -21.84
N PHE A 112 11.82 -1.57 -21.36
CA PHE A 112 12.72 -2.25 -20.43
C PHE A 112 12.83 -3.73 -20.77
N GLU A 113 14.03 -4.28 -20.59
CA GLU A 113 14.23 -5.73 -20.62
C GLU A 113 13.52 -6.38 -19.43
N ASP A 114 12.76 -7.44 -19.70
CA ASP A 114 12.21 -8.30 -18.65
C ASP A 114 13.30 -9.24 -18.14
N VAL A 115 13.81 -8.90 -16.95
CA VAL A 115 14.82 -9.70 -16.24
C VAL A 115 14.18 -10.73 -15.30
N GLY A 116 12.85 -10.87 -15.35
CA GLY A 116 12.06 -11.68 -14.45
C GLY A 116 12.16 -11.22 -12.99
N THR A 117 11.85 -12.13 -12.07
CA THR A 117 12.15 -11.93 -10.65
C THR A 117 13.49 -12.55 -10.31
N SER A 118 14.35 -11.81 -9.60
CA SER A 118 15.64 -12.33 -9.10
C SER A 118 15.48 -13.64 -8.31
N ASP A 119 16.59 -14.36 -8.11
CA ASP A 119 16.72 -15.56 -7.27
C ASP A 119 16.30 -15.40 -5.80
N ARG A 120 15.78 -14.22 -5.40
CA ARG A 120 15.22 -13.92 -4.07
C ARG A 120 14.26 -15.00 -3.53
N PHE A 121 13.57 -15.73 -4.40
CA PHE A 121 12.62 -16.77 -4.02
C PHE A 121 12.98 -18.19 -4.51
N SER A 122 14.16 -18.42 -5.09
CA SER A 122 14.53 -19.73 -5.64
C SER A 122 14.53 -20.85 -4.60
N HIS A 123 14.80 -20.52 -3.34
CA HIS A 123 14.76 -21.47 -2.21
C HIS A 123 13.36 -21.97 -1.81
N VAL A 124 12.28 -21.46 -2.42
CA VAL A 124 10.90 -21.79 -2.05
C VAL A 124 10.45 -23.10 -2.70
N GLU A 125 10.88 -23.40 -3.92
CA GLU A 125 10.44 -24.56 -4.68
C GLU A 125 10.67 -25.86 -3.91
N GLY A 126 9.61 -26.65 -3.73
CA GLY A 126 9.63 -27.92 -2.98
C GLY A 126 9.94 -27.81 -1.48
N ASN A 127 10.17 -26.61 -0.94
CA ASN A 127 10.57 -26.41 0.46
C ASN A 127 9.41 -25.84 1.30
N LEU A 128 8.72 -26.72 2.03
CA LEU A 128 7.55 -26.35 2.82
C LEU A 128 7.88 -25.34 3.93
N VAL A 129 9.04 -25.46 4.58
CA VAL A 129 9.44 -24.53 5.64
C VAL A 129 9.66 -23.13 5.08
N ALA A 130 10.38 -23.02 3.95
CA ALA A 130 10.57 -21.75 3.26
C ALA A 130 9.23 -21.17 2.81
N TYR A 131 8.35 -21.98 2.21
CA TYR A 131 7.02 -21.55 1.80
C TYR A 131 6.17 -20.99 2.95
N VAL A 132 6.15 -21.66 4.11
CA VAL A 132 5.42 -21.18 5.30
C VAL A 132 6.00 -19.85 5.79
N VAL A 133 7.32 -19.70 5.84
CA VAL A 133 7.96 -18.43 6.21
C VAL A 133 7.59 -17.31 5.23
N ILE A 134 7.61 -17.60 3.92
CA ILE A 134 7.20 -16.64 2.89
C ILE A 134 5.71 -16.30 3.04
N MET A 135 4.83 -17.25 3.37
CA MET A 135 3.41 -16.94 3.59
C MET A 135 3.18 -16.02 4.77
N LEU A 136 3.94 -16.18 5.86
CA LEU A 136 3.91 -15.22 6.96
C LEU A 136 4.32 -13.82 6.51
N LEU A 137 5.37 -13.72 5.68
CA LEU A 137 5.80 -12.43 5.12
C LEU A 137 4.79 -11.85 4.12
N VAL A 138 4.13 -12.67 3.30
CA VAL A 138 3.09 -12.25 2.36
C VAL A 138 1.93 -11.58 3.10
N TRP A 139 1.41 -12.20 4.16
CA TRP A 139 0.24 -11.68 4.86
C TRP A 139 0.56 -10.54 5.83
N THR A 140 1.80 -10.42 6.28
CA THR A 140 2.22 -9.33 7.18
C THR A 140 2.84 -8.18 6.41
N HIS A 141 4.02 -8.38 5.82
CA HIS A 141 4.74 -7.38 5.05
C HIS A 141 4.05 -7.09 3.71
N GLY A 142 3.91 -8.12 2.87
CA GLY A 142 3.50 -8.00 1.47
C GLY A 142 2.01 -7.74 1.24
N SER A 143 1.21 -7.55 2.29
CA SER A 143 -0.19 -7.15 2.13
C SER A 143 -0.59 -6.16 3.22
N PHE A 144 -0.58 -6.59 4.48
CA PHE A 144 -1.09 -5.77 5.58
C PHE A 144 -0.27 -4.48 5.76
N PHE A 145 1.05 -4.55 5.90
CA PHE A 145 1.89 -3.35 6.07
C PHE A 145 1.93 -2.50 4.82
N GLU A 146 2.05 -3.11 3.64
CA GLU A 146 2.11 -2.34 2.40
C GLU A 146 0.81 -1.59 2.10
N GLU A 147 -0.36 -2.20 2.28
CA GLU A 147 -1.62 -1.46 2.13
C GLU A 147 -1.75 -0.33 3.14
N LEU A 148 -1.41 -0.57 4.40
CA LEU A 148 -1.49 0.47 5.43
C LEU A 148 -0.50 1.62 5.19
N LEU A 149 0.73 1.34 4.76
CA LEU A 149 1.75 2.36 4.54
C LEU A 149 1.53 3.12 3.23
N PHE A 150 1.38 2.42 2.12
CA PHE A 150 1.33 3.08 0.81
C PHE A 150 -0.05 3.64 0.53
N ARG A 151 -1.11 2.86 0.76
CA ARG A 151 -2.47 3.30 0.40
C ARG A 151 -3.02 4.17 1.52
N ALA A 152 -2.96 3.72 2.76
CA ALA A 152 -3.52 4.47 3.86
C ALA A 152 -2.66 5.68 4.28
N PHE A 153 -1.40 5.46 4.65
CA PHE A 153 -0.58 6.52 5.22
C PHE A 153 -0.09 7.51 4.16
N ILE A 154 0.63 7.04 3.13
CA ILE A 154 1.30 7.90 2.15
C ILE A 154 0.29 8.69 1.32
N ILE A 155 -0.79 8.09 0.81
CA ILE A 155 -1.79 8.84 0.02
C ILE A 155 -2.44 9.95 0.86
N ASN A 156 -2.93 9.66 2.07
CA ASN A 156 -3.58 10.69 2.89
C ASN A 156 -2.62 11.81 3.31
N HIS A 157 -1.38 11.48 3.70
CA HIS A 157 -0.42 12.51 4.13
C HIS A 157 0.08 13.35 2.94
N THR A 158 0.29 12.73 1.78
CA THR A 158 0.65 13.48 0.56
C THR A 158 -0.50 14.39 0.12
N SER A 159 -1.73 13.88 0.11
CA SER A 159 -2.91 14.69 -0.22
C SER A 159 -3.08 15.86 0.78
N GLY A 160 -2.95 15.59 2.09
CA GLY A 160 -2.99 16.61 3.13
C GLY A 160 -1.90 17.68 2.98
N ALA A 161 -0.67 17.27 2.66
CA ALA A 161 0.44 18.19 2.40
C ALA A 161 0.18 19.11 1.19
N LEU A 162 -0.47 18.58 0.16
CA LEU A 162 -0.88 19.31 -1.05
C LEU A 162 -2.16 20.15 -0.88
N GLY A 163 -2.78 20.13 0.31
CA GLY A 163 -3.95 20.95 0.64
C GLY A 163 -5.30 20.25 0.49
N GLY A 164 -5.31 18.94 0.22
CA GLY A 164 -6.51 18.11 0.14
C GLY A 164 -7.33 18.30 -1.14
N GLY A 165 -8.41 17.50 -1.24
CA GLY A 165 -9.31 17.50 -2.39
C GLY A 165 -8.84 16.62 -3.55
N LEU A 166 -9.67 16.54 -4.60
CA LEU A 166 -9.49 15.56 -5.69
C LEU A 166 -8.13 15.68 -6.41
N ARG A 167 -7.67 16.90 -6.68
CA ARG A 167 -6.37 17.12 -7.36
C ARG A 167 -5.20 16.63 -6.51
N ALA A 168 -5.23 16.91 -5.21
CA ALA A 168 -4.23 16.44 -4.26
C ALA A 168 -4.27 14.92 -4.11
N ASP A 169 -5.47 14.33 -4.07
CA ASP A 169 -5.67 12.87 -4.03
C ASP A 169 -5.10 12.17 -5.28
N ILE A 170 -5.35 12.70 -6.47
CA ILE A 170 -4.82 12.15 -7.73
C ILE A 170 -3.28 12.26 -7.75
N ALA A 171 -2.73 13.41 -7.36
CA ALA A 171 -1.28 13.57 -7.27
C ALA A 171 -0.65 12.60 -6.25
N ALA A 172 -1.27 12.46 -5.08
CA ALA A 172 -0.85 11.54 -4.04
C ALA A 172 -0.89 10.07 -4.48
N LEU A 173 -1.96 9.68 -5.20
CA LEU A 173 -2.09 8.38 -5.82
C LEU A 173 -0.93 8.09 -6.77
N LEU A 174 -0.66 8.99 -7.71
CA LEU A 174 0.40 8.82 -8.71
C LEU A 174 1.78 8.71 -8.05
N LEU A 175 2.08 9.61 -7.10
CA LEU A 175 3.35 9.60 -6.37
C LEU A 175 3.53 8.33 -5.54
N SER A 176 2.49 7.89 -4.83
CA SER A 176 2.53 6.65 -4.06
C SER A 176 2.74 5.43 -4.96
N SER A 177 2.10 5.40 -6.14
CA SER A 177 2.18 4.28 -7.09
C SER A 177 3.57 4.19 -7.72
N ALA A 178 4.13 5.32 -8.15
CA ALA A 178 5.50 5.40 -8.66
C ALA A 178 6.52 4.97 -7.59
N PHE A 179 6.35 5.44 -6.34
CA PHE A 179 7.22 5.04 -5.24
C PHE A 179 7.11 3.56 -4.90
N PHE A 180 5.90 2.99 -4.95
CA PHE A 180 5.66 1.56 -4.75
C PHE A 180 6.38 0.72 -5.82
N GLY A 181 6.23 1.06 -7.09
CA GLY A 181 6.93 0.40 -8.21
C GLY A 181 8.45 0.51 -8.10
N TYR A 182 8.99 1.72 -7.89
CA TYR A 182 10.44 1.94 -7.69
C TYR A 182 11.02 1.04 -6.60
N ARG A 183 10.28 0.84 -5.50
CA ARG A 183 10.74 -0.01 -4.41
C ARG A 183 10.84 -1.48 -4.77
N HIS A 184 10.30 -1.92 -5.89
CA HIS A 184 10.41 -3.27 -6.40
C HIS A 184 11.49 -3.44 -7.47
N ALA A 185 12.00 -2.33 -8.03
CA ALA A 185 12.98 -2.34 -9.11
C ALA A 185 14.26 -3.12 -8.81
N TYR A 186 14.70 -3.15 -7.54
CA TYR A 186 15.95 -3.82 -7.14
C TYR A 186 15.95 -5.34 -7.37
N TYR A 187 14.78 -5.98 -7.47
CA TYR A 187 14.67 -7.43 -7.67
C TYR A 187 13.77 -7.85 -8.84
N GLN A 188 13.09 -6.89 -9.48
CA GLN A 188 12.24 -7.11 -10.65
C GLN A 188 12.70 -6.30 -11.88
N GLY A 189 13.80 -5.54 -11.77
CA GLY A 189 14.19 -4.58 -12.79
C GLY A 189 13.20 -3.43 -12.97
N TRP A 190 13.47 -2.54 -13.93
CA TRP A 190 12.57 -1.43 -14.25
C TRP A 190 11.28 -1.86 -14.95
N HIS A 191 11.33 -3.01 -15.66
CA HIS A 191 10.15 -3.66 -16.23
C HIS A 191 9.14 -4.00 -15.12
N GLY A 192 9.52 -4.85 -14.16
CA GLY A 192 8.62 -5.22 -13.08
C GLY A 192 8.28 -4.05 -12.15
N ALA A 193 9.15 -3.04 -12.03
CA ALA A 193 8.83 -1.81 -11.32
C ALA A 193 7.64 -1.06 -11.94
N LEU A 194 7.55 -0.99 -13.27
CA LEU A 194 6.44 -0.35 -13.97
C LEU A 194 5.14 -1.15 -13.77
N VAL A 195 5.19 -2.46 -13.97
CA VAL A 195 4.03 -3.36 -13.80
C VAL A 195 3.53 -3.33 -12.35
N THR A 196 4.43 -3.46 -11.37
CA THR A 196 4.10 -3.39 -9.95
C THR A 196 3.60 -2.00 -9.54
N GLY A 197 4.16 -0.93 -10.11
CA GLY A 197 3.69 0.44 -9.91
C GLY A 197 2.24 0.63 -10.39
N ALA A 198 1.88 0.04 -11.53
CA ALA A 198 0.50 0.02 -12.02
C ALA A 198 -0.43 -0.78 -11.10
N GLY A 199 0.05 -1.89 -10.54
CA GLY A 199 -0.64 -2.58 -9.46
C GLY A 199 -0.88 -1.69 -8.24
N GLY A 200 0.15 -0.94 -7.83
CA GLY A 200 0.07 0.11 -6.82
C GLY A 200 -1.05 1.12 -7.10
N PHE A 201 -1.13 1.57 -8.35
CA PHE A 201 -2.15 2.49 -8.83
C PHE A 201 -3.56 1.89 -8.74
N ALA A 202 -3.76 0.65 -9.21
CA ALA A 202 -5.05 -0.03 -9.10
C ALA A 202 -5.58 -0.03 -7.66
N PHE A 203 -4.74 -0.47 -6.72
CA PHE A 203 -5.09 -0.51 -5.31
C PHE A 203 -5.34 0.89 -4.73
N GLY A 204 -4.56 1.89 -5.15
CA GLY A 204 -4.74 3.26 -4.72
C GLY A 204 -6.05 3.90 -5.23
N VAL A 205 -6.52 3.56 -6.44
CA VAL A 205 -7.85 3.99 -6.93
C VAL A 205 -8.94 3.49 -6.01
N PHE A 206 -8.93 2.20 -5.67
CA PHE A 206 -9.90 1.62 -4.74
C PHE A 206 -9.75 2.14 -3.32
N TYR A 207 -8.54 2.52 -2.91
CA TYR A 207 -8.33 3.18 -1.63
C TYR A 207 -9.07 4.52 -1.54
N LEU A 208 -8.95 5.35 -2.58
CA LEU A 208 -9.66 6.63 -2.66
C LEU A 208 -11.19 6.44 -2.78
N TRP A 209 -11.65 5.38 -3.44
CA TRP A 209 -13.07 5.09 -3.58
C TRP A 209 -13.72 4.57 -2.29
N PHE A 210 -13.23 3.45 -1.74
CA PHE A 210 -13.80 2.82 -0.55
C PHE A 210 -12.79 2.56 0.58
N GLY A 211 -11.49 2.47 0.29
CA GLY A 211 -10.48 2.05 1.28
C GLY A 211 -10.34 2.98 2.48
N ARG A 212 -10.61 4.29 2.33
CA ARG A 212 -10.71 5.22 3.46
C ARG A 212 -11.77 4.83 4.49
N ARG A 213 -12.82 4.12 4.07
CA ARG A 213 -13.88 3.59 4.94
C ARG A 213 -13.52 2.19 5.44
N ASN A 214 -13.03 1.34 4.55
CA ASN A 214 -12.58 0.00 4.90
C ASN A 214 -11.51 -0.49 3.91
N ILE A 215 -10.26 -0.61 4.37
CA ILE A 215 -9.11 -1.03 3.56
C ILE A 215 -8.99 -2.57 3.43
N LEU A 216 -9.76 -3.33 4.21
CA LEU A 216 -9.64 -4.79 4.27
C LEU A 216 -9.77 -5.49 2.90
N PRO A 217 -10.66 -5.09 1.97
CA PRO A 217 -10.70 -5.71 0.65
C PRO A 217 -9.37 -5.61 -0.11
N LEU A 218 -8.63 -4.50 0.06
CA LEU A 218 -7.30 -4.34 -0.53
C LEU A 218 -6.30 -5.30 0.10
N ILE A 219 -6.25 -5.39 1.42
CA ILE A 219 -5.34 -6.30 2.13
C ILE A 219 -5.59 -7.75 1.69
N LEU A 220 -6.86 -8.15 1.59
CA LEU A 220 -7.24 -9.49 1.14
C LEU A 220 -6.86 -9.73 -0.33
N ALA A 221 -7.13 -8.79 -1.23
CA ALA A 221 -6.82 -8.94 -2.65
C ALA A 221 -5.31 -9.08 -2.87
N HIS A 222 -4.52 -8.23 -2.20
CA HIS A 222 -3.05 -8.28 -2.29
C HIS A 222 -2.49 -9.58 -1.70
N GLY A 223 -2.98 -9.97 -0.51
CA GLY A 223 -2.55 -11.21 0.14
C GLY A 223 -2.89 -12.46 -0.67
N VAL A 224 -4.08 -12.53 -1.26
CA VAL A 224 -4.49 -13.65 -2.13
C VAL A 224 -3.63 -13.71 -3.39
N PHE A 225 -3.44 -12.58 -4.08
CA PHE A 225 -2.61 -12.55 -5.28
C PHE A 225 -1.17 -13.01 -5.00
N ASN A 226 -0.57 -12.50 -3.93
CA ASN A 226 0.77 -12.92 -3.51
C ASN A 226 0.81 -14.38 -3.06
N THR A 227 -0.24 -14.88 -2.41
CA THR A 227 -0.35 -16.30 -2.03
C THR A 227 -0.34 -17.19 -3.27
N LEU A 228 -1.11 -16.86 -4.30
CA LEU A 228 -1.13 -17.61 -5.57
C LEU A 228 0.27 -17.64 -6.20
N GLY A 229 0.91 -16.48 -6.38
CA GLY A 229 2.23 -16.41 -7.02
C GLY A 229 3.33 -17.15 -6.24
N GLN A 230 3.27 -17.20 -4.92
CA GLN A 230 4.22 -17.98 -4.12
C GLN A 230 3.87 -19.47 -4.06
N THR A 231 2.60 -19.82 -4.21
CA THR A 231 2.15 -21.22 -4.32
C THR A 231 2.61 -21.82 -5.63
N PHE A 232 2.51 -21.10 -6.74
CA PHE A 232 3.05 -21.53 -8.04
C PHE A 232 4.57 -21.76 -7.98
N ARG A 233 5.32 -20.84 -7.35
CA ARG A 233 6.75 -21.02 -7.07
C ARG A 233 7.04 -22.26 -6.23
N PHE A 234 6.29 -22.49 -5.15
CA PHE A 234 6.47 -23.68 -4.31
C PHE A 234 6.24 -24.98 -5.09
N LEU A 235 5.26 -24.98 -6.00
CA LEU A 235 4.91 -26.15 -6.83
C LEU A 235 5.79 -26.32 -8.08
N GLY A 236 6.73 -25.41 -8.36
CA GLY A 236 7.54 -25.44 -9.57
C GLY A 236 6.74 -25.21 -10.86
N ILE A 237 5.63 -24.48 -10.77
CA ILE A 237 4.84 -24.07 -11.94
C ILE A 237 5.49 -22.77 -12.44
N GLU A 238 6.26 -22.87 -13.52
CA GLU A 238 6.89 -21.73 -14.19
C GLU A 238 5.81 -20.79 -14.78
N GLU A 239 6.01 -19.47 -14.63
CA GLU A 239 5.29 -18.41 -15.37
C GLU A 239 6.01 -18.09 -16.68
#